data_AF-A0A928FLQ5-F1
#
_entry.id   AF-A0A928FLQ5-F1
#
_cell.length_a   1.000
_cell.length_b   1.000
_cell.length_c   1.000
_cell.angle_alpha   90.00
_cell.angle_beta   90.00
_cell.angle_gamma   90.00
#
_symmetry.space_group_name_H-M   'P 1'
#
loop_
_entity.id
_entity.type
_entity.pdbx_description
1 polymer ?
#
loop_
_entity_poly.entity_id
_entity_poly.type
_entity_poly.pdbx_seq_one_letter_code
_entity_poly.pdbx_strand_id
1 'polypeptide(L)'
;MRNLISELLLVRSRKLKVSVSLLEKRKLYDEGKAYLPSFAFSEDTMDNIKFYEINKKYITYLSAYAPHMFQNKKDSQKNERKYIGIVFRINDFDYFAPLSSFKDKHRMMKEGIDFIKVKDYAVINLNNMFPVPLGESKYVDIRNERDPHYRALLLSEYRYIKSIQEKIWKNAQNLYKIKTKDGENSPLTKRCNDFILLEKACADYIK
;
A
#
# COMPACT_ATOMS: atom_id res chain seq x y z
N MET A 1 10.00 -7.23 32.13
CA MET A 1 8.79 -6.76 31.42
C MET A 1 8.99 -5.32 31.02
N ARG A 2 9.08 -5.01 29.71
CA ARG A 2 9.13 -3.62 29.23
C ARG A 2 7.72 -3.03 29.34
N ASN A 3 7.59 -1.92 30.04
CA ASN A 3 6.30 -1.28 30.37
C ASN A 3 5.70 -0.65 29.10
N LEU A 4 4.45 -0.98 28.76
CA LEU A 4 3.72 -0.49 27.57
C LEU A 4 3.73 1.06 27.47
N ILE A 5 3.78 1.75 28.62
CA ILE A 5 3.88 3.21 28.70
C ILE A 5 5.22 3.71 28.14
N SER A 6 6.31 2.97 28.35
CA SER A 6 7.64 3.35 27.85
C SER A 6 7.75 3.27 26.33
N GLU A 7 7.10 2.30 25.69
CA GLU A 7 7.02 2.19 24.23
C GLU A 7 6.14 3.28 23.62
N LEU A 8 4.99 3.58 24.24
CA LEU A 8 4.12 4.67 23.78
C LEU A 8 4.83 6.03 23.85
N LEU A 9 5.57 6.28 24.93
CA LEU A 9 6.37 7.50 25.11
C LEU A 9 7.52 7.58 24.09
N LEU A 10 8.14 6.45 23.74
CA LEU A 10 9.20 6.39 22.71
C LEU A 10 8.65 6.65 21.30
N VAL A 11 7.49 6.08 20.96
CA VAL A 11 6.82 6.34 19.68
C VAL A 11 6.38 7.80 19.59
N ARG A 12 5.86 8.36 20.70
CA ARG A 12 5.46 9.77 20.77
C ARG A 12 6.66 10.71 20.67
N SER A 13 7.79 10.40 21.32
CA SER A 13 9.02 11.20 21.23
C SER A 13 9.67 11.15 19.86
N ARG A 14 9.61 9.99 19.17
CA ARG A 14 10.05 9.85 17.77
C ARG A 14 9.17 10.67 16.83
N LYS A 15 7.83 10.61 16.98
CA LYS A 15 6.92 11.46 16.20
C LYS A 15 7.16 12.95 16.43
N LEU A 16 7.36 13.38 17.67
CA LEU A 16 7.68 14.77 17.99
C LEU A 16 9.01 15.22 17.36
N LYS A 17 10.08 14.40 17.45
CA LYS A 17 11.37 14.72 16.81
C LYS A 17 11.27 14.86 15.30
N VAL A 18 10.47 14.01 14.64
CA VAL A 18 10.24 14.10 13.19
C VAL A 18 9.50 15.40 12.85
N SER A 19 8.44 15.74 13.59
CA SER A 19 7.68 16.99 13.36
C SER A 19 8.52 18.25 13.61
N VAL A 20 9.40 18.25 14.61
CA VAL A 20 10.31 19.37 14.89
C VAL A 20 11.32 19.53 13.74
N SER A 21 11.89 18.44 13.23
CA SER A 21 12.82 18.53 12.09
C SER A 21 12.13 19.01 10.80
N LEU A 22 10.84 18.73 10.62
CA LEU A 22 10.05 19.24 9.50
C LEU A 22 9.77 20.75 9.62
N LEU A 23 9.51 21.25 10.84
CA LEU A 23 9.31 22.68 11.10
C LEU A 23 10.60 23.49 10.89
N GLU A 24 11.76 22.95 11.30
CA GLU A 24 13.08 23.55 11.06
C GLU A 24 13.42 23.60 9.56
N LYS A 25 13.12 22.52 8.82
CA LYS A 25 13.25 22.49 7.36
C LYS A 25 12.31 23.47 6.65
N ARG A 26 11.13 23.76 7.23
CA ARG A 26 10.18 24.75 6.73
C ARG A 26 10.68 26.19 6.93
N LYS A 27 11.32 26.50 8.07
CA LYS A 27 12.00 27.79 8.29
C LYS A 27 13.13 28.03 7.28
N LEU A 28 13.91 27.00 6.96
CA LEU A 28 14.98 27.10 5.96
C LEU A 28 14.46 27.27 4.52
N TYR A 29 13.21 26.85 4.24
CA TYR A 29 12.51 27.06 2.96
C TYR A 29 12.03 28.52 2.80
N ASP A 30 11.44 29.08 3.85
CA ASP A 30 10.98 30.49 3.85
C ASP A 30 12.16 31.47 3.70
N GLU A 31 13.39 31.05 4.00
CA GLU A 31 14.63 31.82 3.86
C GLU A 31 15.33 31.67 2.49
N GLY A 32 14.75 30.94 1.52
CA GLY A 32 15.14 31.00 0.10
C GLY A 32 16.52 30.43 -0.28
N LYS A 33 17.15 29.58 0.55
CA LYS A 33 18.57 29.18 0.38
C LYS A 33 18.84 27.80 -0.25
N ALA A 34 17.87 27.07 -0.80
CA ALA A 34 18.18 25.85 -1.58
C ALA A 34 17.07 25.45 -2.57
N TYR A 35 17.46 25.14 -3.81
CA TYR A 35 16.65 24.33 -4.71
C TYR A 35 16.77 22.86 -4.29
N LEU A 36 15.67 22.23 -3.87
CA LEU A 36 15.54 20.78 -3.76
C LEU A 36 14.55 20.27 -4.80
N PRO A 37 14.81 19.12 -5.45
CA PRO A 37 13.79 18.45 -6.26
C PRO A 37 12.59 18.11 -5.38
N SER A 38 11.38 18.28 -5.92
CA SER A 38 10.14 17.99 -5.23
C SER A 38 10.13 16.55 -4.71
N PHE A 39 9.95 16.41 -3.40
CA PHE A 39 9.76 15.15 -2.67
C PHE A 39 10.93 14.16 -2.67
N ALA A 40 12.03 14.55 -2.02
CA ALA A 40 12.91 13.57 -1.36
C ALA A 40 12.37 13.29 0.06
N PHE A 41 11.42 12.35 0.17
CA PHE A 41 11.22 11.66 1.45
C PHE A 41 12.54 10.96 1.78
N SER A 42 13.07 11.17 2.98
CA SER A 42 14.21 10.39 3.47
C SER A 42 13.82 8.91 3.44
N GLU A 43 14.59 8.10 2.70
CA GLU A 43 14.44 6.63 2.59
C GLU A 43 14.34 5.94 3.97
N ASP A 44 14.83 6.60 5.02
CA ASP A 44 14.87 6.15 6.42
C ASP A 44 13.53 6.05 7.17
N THR A 45 12.37 6.32 6.54
CA THR A 45 11.07 6.32 7.26
C THR A 45 9.94 5.54 6.61
N MET A 46 10.18 4.80 5.54
CA MET A 46 9.16 3.90 5.02
C MET A 46 9.11 2.63 5.86
N ASP A 47 8.10 2.57 6.73
CA ASP A 47 7.75 1.37 7.47
C ASP A 47 7.69 0.17 6.51
N ASN A 48 8.32 -0.92 6.92
CA ASN A 48 8.29 -2.21 6.25
C ASN A 48 6.88 -2.57 5.75
N ILE A 49 6.74 -2.95 4.48
CA ILE A 49 5.47 -3.48 3.92
C ILE A 49 4.96 -4.62 4.82
N LYS A 50 3.68 -4.53 5.19
CA LYS A 50 2.94 -5.48 6.04
C LYS A 50 1.67 -5.97 5.36
N PHE A 51 1.08 -7.02 5.92
CA PHE A 51 -0.22 -7.54 5.49
C PHE A 51 -1.37 -6.90 6.24
N TYR A 52 -2.45 -6.64 5.51
CA TYR A 52 -3.67 -6.04 6.01
C TYR A 52 -4.89 -6.76 5.46
N GLU A 53 -5.97 -6.67 6.24
CA GLU A 53 -7.34 -6.83 5.77
C GLU A 53 -7.96 -5.43 5.70
N ILE A 54 -8.78 -5.19 4.69
CA ILE A 54 -9.49 -3.92 4.51
C ILE A 54 -10.96 -4.15 4.80
N ASN A 55 -11.62 -3.19 5.47
CA ASN A 55 -13.02 -3.30 5.81
C ASN A 55 -13.89 -3.56 4.57
N LYS A 56 -14.72 -4.61 4.64
CA LYS A 56 -15.61 -5.00 3.55
C LYS A 56 -16.55 -3.87 3.12
N LYS A 57 -17.06 -3.06 4.06
CA LYS A 57 -17.96 -1.93 3.74
C LYS A 57 -17.23 -0.88 2.90
N TYR A 58 -15.98 -0.58 3.25
CA TYR A 58 -15.15 0.34 2.47
C TYR A 58 -14.85 -0.19 1.07
N ILE A 59 -14.52 -1.48 0.93
CA ILE A 59 -14.31 -2.12 -0.38
C ILE A 59 -15.59 -2.08 -1.23
N THR A 60 -16.76 -2.35 -0.63
CA THR A 60 -18.05 -2.26 -1.32
C THR A 60 -18.34 -0.82 -1.76
N TYR A 61 -18.14 0.16 -0.89
CA TYR A 61 -18.28 1.58 -1.24
C TYR A 61 -17.37 1.98 -2.41
N LEU A 62 -16.08 1.65 -2.32
CA LEU A 62 -15.09 2.08 -3.30
C LEU A 62 -15.25 1.39 -4.66
N SER A 63 -15.88 0.20 -4.70
CA SER A 63 -16.12 -0.54 -5.94
C SER A 63 -17.02 0.18 -6.95
N ALA A 64 -17.84 1.15 -6.51
CA ALA A 64 -18.61 2.01 -7.41
C ALA A 64 -17.72 2.93 -8.28
N TYR A 65 -16.50 3.22 -7.82
CA TYR A 65 -15.54 4.11 -8.47
C TYR A 65 -14.37 3.35 -9.14
N ALA A 66 -14.22 2.06 -8.85
CA ALA A 66 -13.17 1.21 -9.38
C ALA A 66 -13.76 -0.11 -9.93
N PRO A 67 -14.17 -0.14 -11.22
CA PRO A 67 -14.82 -1.30 -11.83
C PRO A 67 -14.01 -2.60 -11.78
N HIS A 68 -12.67 -2.49 -11.68
CA HIS A 68 -11.75 -3.63 -11.61
C HIS A 68 -11.32 -3.99 -10.18
N MET A 69 -11.90 -3.33 -9.18
CA MET A 69 -11.56 -3.57 -7.79
C MET A 69 -11.90 -4.98 -7.35
N PHE A 70 -10.96 -5.63 -6.68
CA PHE A 70 -11.20 -6.94 -6.12
C PHE A 70 -12.03 -6.84 -4.85
N GLN A 71 -13.09 -7.65 -4.79
CA GLN A 71 -13.78 -7.94 -3.54
C GLN A 71 -12.85 -8.70 -2.57
N ASN A 72 -13.07 -8.51 -1.27
CA ASN A 72 -12.30 -9.19 -0.21
C ASN A 72 -12.37 -10.71 -0.31
N LYS A 73 -13.50 -11.25 -0.77
CA LYS A 73 -13.73 -12.69 -0.81
C LYS A 73 -14.77 -13.01 -1.87
N LYS A 74 -14.53 -14.08 -2.64
CA LYS A 74 -15.56 -14.77 -3.42
C LYS A 74 -16.15 -15.92 -2.61
N ASP A 75 -17.39 -16.31 -2.89
CA ASP A 75 -18.07 -17.38 -2.13
C ASP A 75 -17.30 -18.71 -2.13
N SER A 76 -16.56 -19.01 -3.20
CA SER A 76 -15.71 -20.19 -3.32
C SER A 76 -14.38 -20.13 -2.55
N GLN A 77 -14.02 -18.98 -1.96
CA GLN A 77 -12.76 -18.82 -1.24
C GLN A 77 -12.96 -19.10 0.25
N LYS A 78 -12.00 -19.80 0.87
CA LYS A 78 -11.99 -20.00 2.33
C LYS A 78 -11.58 -18.72 3.07
N ASN A 79 -10.51 -18.07 2.61
CA ASN A 79 -9.86 -16.95 3.29
C ASN A 79 -10.19 -15.61 2.61
N GLU A 80 -10.23 -14.55 3.40
CA GLU A 80 -10.27 -13.18 2.87
C GLU A 80 -8.93 -12.76 2.29
N ARG A 81 -9.01 -11.95 1.24
CA ARG A 81 -7.89 -11.35 0.53
C ARG A 81 -7.02 -10.54 1.48
N LYS A 82 -5.72 -10.76 1.36
CA LYS A 82 -4.72 -9.94 2.02
C LYS A 82 -4.27 -8.82 1.09
N TYR A 83 -4.03 -7.67 1.68
CA TYR A 83 -3.51 -6.49 1.04
C TYR A 83 -2.12 -6.20 1.59
N ILE A 84 -1.24 -5.68 0.75
CA ILE A 84 0.04 -5.14 1.21
C ILE A 84 -0.08 -3.63 1.40
N GLY A 85 0.49 -3.13 2.48
CA GLY A 85 0.54 -1.71 2.77
C GLY A 85 1.66 -1.37 3.75
N ILE A 86 2.05 -0.12 3.88
CA ILE A 86 1.72 0.98 2.98
C ILE A 86 2.68 0.86 1.78
N VAL A 87 2.16 0.76 0.56
CA VAL A 87 3.02 0.64 -0.64
C VAL A 87 3.46 2.00 -1.17
N PHE A 88 2.73 3.06 -0.82
CA PHE A 88 2.98 4.42 -1.24
C PHE A 88 2.16 5.39 -0.36
N ARG A 89 2.67 6.60 -0.13
CA ARG A 89 1.95 7.68 0.56
C ARG A 89 2.05 8.97 -0.26
N ILE A 90 0.92 9.66 -0.44
CA ILE A 90 0.83 10.97 -1.10
C ILE A 90 -0.38 11.72 -0.57
N ASN A 91 -0.27 13.04 -0.36
CA ASN A 91 -1.38 13.89 0.08
C ASN A 91 -2.18 13.32 1.27
N ASP A 92 -1.48 12.78 2.27
CA ASP A 92 -2.07 12.12 3.45
C ASP A 92 -2.86 10.82 3.18
N PHE A 93 -2.85 10.31 1.95
CA PHE A 93 -3.41 8.99 1.61
C PHE A 93 -2.39 7.88 1.75
N ASP A 94 -2.81 6.80 2.40
CA ASP A 94 -2.08 5.54 2.49
C ASP A 94 -2.57 4.57 1.43
N TYR A 95 -1.68 4.17 0.52
CA TYR A 95 -2.01 3.23 -0.54
C TYR A 95 -1.74 1.78 -0.15
N PHE A 96 -2.67 0.92 -0.56
CA PHE A 96 -2.63 -0.51 -0.39
C PHE A 96 -2.79 -1.21 -1.74
N ALA A 97 -2.16 -2.36 -1.90
CA ALA A 97 -2.28 -3.18 -3.11
C ALA A 97 -2.81 -4.58 -2.80
N PRO A 98 -3.74 -5.13 -3.60
CA PRO A 98 -4.29 -6.45 -3.38
C PRO A 98 -3.32 -7.55 -3.78
N LEU A 99 -3.16 -8.57 -2.92
CA LEU A 99 -2.59 -9.85 -3.29
C LEU A 99 -3.65 -10.73 -3.92
N SER A 100 -3.29 -11.47 -4.98
CA SER A 100 -4.10 -12.56 -5.54
C SER A 100 -3.30 -13.85 -5.55
N SER A 101 -3.92 -14.99 -5.25
CA SER A 101 -3.26 -16.29 -5.35
C SER A 101 -2.71 -16.52 -6.76
N PHE A 102 -1.56 -17.18 -6.84
CA PHE A 102 -0.98 -17.56 -8.12
C PHE A 102 -1.88 -18.58 -8.84
N LYS A 103 -1.91 -18.50 -10.17
CA LYS A 103 -2.74 -19.34 -11.05
C LYS A 103 -1.94 -19.63 -12.32
N ASP A 104 -2.31 -20.66 -13.06
CA ASP A 104 -1.53 -21.07 -14.24
C ASP A 104 -1.40 -19.99 -15.31
N LYS A 105 -2.44 -19.17 -15.51
CA LYS A 105 -2.35 -18.00 -16.40
C LYS A 105 -1.22 -17.05 -16.02
N HIS A 106 -0.88 -16.94 -14.72
CA HIS A 106 0.19 -16.05 -14.25
C HIS A 106 1.58 -16.57 -14.64
N ARG A 107 1.73 -17.85 -15.00
CA ARG A 107 3.01 -18.37 -15.55
C ARG A 107 3.35 -17.63 -16.84
N MET A 108 2.35 -17.44 -17.70
CA MET A 108 2.49 -16.80 -19.02
C MET A 108 2.43 -15.27 -18.98
N MET A 109 1.82 -14.68 -17.96
CA MET A 109 1.75 -13.21 -17.82
C MET A 109 3.15 -12.62 -17.57
N LYS A 110 3.50 -11.55 -18.28
CA LYS A 110 4.74 -10.80 -18.05
C LYS A 110 4.59 -9.89 -16.83
N GLU A 111 5.63 -9.81 -16.02
CA GLU A 111 5.72 -8.79 -14.97
C GLU A 111 5.92 -7.40 -15.59
N GLY A 112 5.46 -6.38 -14.88
CA GLY A 112 5.57 -4.99 -15.28
C GLY A 112 5.62 -4.10 -14.04
N ILE A 113 5.65 -2.79 -14.25
CA ILE A 113 5.60 -1.84 -13.13
C ILE A 113 4.28 -1.94 -12.34
N ASP A 114 3.24 -2.49 -12.96
CA ASP A 114 1.90 -2.59 -12.40
C ASP A 114 1.51 -3.98 -11.88
N PHE A 115 2.33 -5.00 -12.19
CA PHE A 115 2.04 -6.40 -11.85
C PHE A 115 3.33 -7.13 -11.49
N ILE A 116 3.37 -7.68 -10.26
CA ILE A 116 4.56 -8.32 -9.70
C ILE A 116 4.18 -9.74 -9.25
N LYS A 117 5.01 -10.73 -9.59
CA LYS A 117 4.87 -12.11 -9.11
C LYS A 117 5.57 -12.27 -7.77
N VAL A 118 4.91 -12.92 -6.83
CA VAL A 118 5.46 -13.34 -5.54
C VAL A 118 5.74 -14.84 -5.66
N LYS A 119 6.81 -15.15 -6.39
CA LYS A 119 7.11 -16.51 -6.86
C LYS A 119 5.86 -17.16 -7.50
N ASP A 120 5.57 -18.40 -7.13
CA ASP A 120 4.38 -19.16 -7.47
C ASP A 120 3.34 -19.18 -6.33
N TYR A 121 3.47 -18.29 -5.33
CA TYR A 121 2.53 -18.17 -4.21
C TYR A 121 1.38 -17.21 -4.55
N ALA A 122 1.74 -16.01 -5.00
CA ALA A 122 0.81 -14.91 -5.22
C ALA A 122 1.28 -13.95 -6.31
N VAL A 123 0.45 -12.95 -6.58
CA VAL A 123 0.76 -11.79 -7.43
C VAL A 123 0.25 -10.51 -6.75
N ILE A 124 1.01 -9.42 -6.87
CA ILE A 124 0.64 -8.07 -6.43
C ILE A 124 0.12 -7.31 -7.65
N ASN A 125 -1.07 -6.74 -7.54
CA ASN A 125 -1.69 -5.97 -8.62
C ASN A 125 -1.62 -4.47 -8.27
N LEU A 126 -0.50 -3.82 -8.58
CA LEU A 126 -0.30 -2.39 -8.32
C LEU A 126 -1.20 -1.52 -9.20
N ASN A 127 -1.61 -1.97 -10.39
CA ASN A 127 -2.65 -1.28 -11.17
C ASN A 127 -3.98 -1.16 -10.40
N ASN A 128 -4.23 -2.07 -9.45
CA ASN A 128 -5.42 -2.08 -8.62
C ASN A 128 -5.15 -1.56 -7.19
N MET A 129 -4.06 -0.81 -6.98
CA MET A 129 -3.85 -0.15 -5.70
C MET A 129 -4.88 0.97 -5.47
N PHE A 130 -5.13 1.29 -4.20
CA PHE A 130 -6.14 2.26 -3.80
C PHE A 130 -5.78 2.88 -2.45
N PRO A 131 -6.21 4.13 -2.21
CA PRO A 131 -6.08 4.76 -0.89
C PRO A 131 -7.01 4.06 0.10
N VAL A 132 -6.60 3.99 1.37
CA VAL A 132 -7.46 3.49 2.47
C VAL A 132 -7.38 4.48 3.63
N PRO A 133 -8.51 4.94 4.17
CA PRO A 133 -8.51 5.87 5.28
C PRO A 133 -8.14 5.18 6.59
N LEU A 134 -7.70 5.98 7.56
CA LEU A 134 -7.39 5.49 8.90
C LEU A 134 -8.62 4.79 9.52
N GLY A 135 -8.40 3.62 10.11
CA GLY A 135 -9.47 2.81 10.72
C GLY A 135 -10.12 1.78 9.78
N GLU A 136 -9.95 1.91 8.46
CA GLU A 136 -10.51 0.96 7.48
C GLU A 136 -9.54 -0.14 7.07
N SER A 137 -8.32 -0.14 7.63
CA SER A 137 -7.34 -1.22 7.49
C SER A 137 -7.01 -1.85 8.85
N LYS A 138 -6.86 -3.18 8.85
CA LYS A 138 -6.49 -3.97 10.03
C LYS A 138 -5.22 -4.76 9.74
N TYR A 139 -4.20 -4.57 10.58
CA TYR A 139 -2.96 -5.34 10.49
C TYR A 139 -3.22 -6.84 10.71
N VAL A 140 -2.56 -7.66 9.89
CA VAL A 140 -2.62 -9.12 9.97
C VAL A 140 -1.37 -9.63 10.69
N ASP A 141 -1.55 -10.10 11.92
CA ASP A 141 -0.50 -10.82 12.64
C ASP A 141 -0.50 -12.29 12.20
N ILE A 142 0.42 -12.62 11.29
CA ILE A 142 0.56 -13.98 10.71
C ILE A 142 0.76 -15.05 11.79
N ARG A 143 1.32 -14.70 12.96
CA ARG A 143 1.54 -15.66 14.06
C ARG A 143 0.23 -16.20 14.63
N ASN A 144 -0.83 -15.40 14.55
CA ASN A 144 -2.15 -15.73 15.07
C ASN A 144 -3.03 -16.49 14.07
N GLU A 145 -2.54 -16.75 12.85
CA GLU A 145 -3.23 -17.62 11.89
C GLU A 145 -3.30 -19.05 12.43
N ARG A 146 -4.53 -19.59 12.51
CA ARG A 146 -4.84 -20.90 13.11
C ARG A 146 -4.57 -22.04 12.14
N ASP A 147 -4.77 -21.82 10.85
CA ASP A 147 -4.50 -22.83 9.82
C ASP A 147 -2.98 -22.88 9.56
N PRO A 148 -2.27 -23.97 9.92
CA PRO A 148 -0.82 -24.03 9.84
C PRO A 148 -0.31 -23.98 8.39
N HIS A 149 -1.08 -24.52 7.43
CA HIS A 149 -0.72 -24.47 6.01
C HIS A 149 -0.87 -23.07 5.47
N TYR A 150 -1.98 -22.39 5.79
CA TYR A 150 -2.17 -21.01 5.36
C TYR A 150 -1.16 -20.06 6.02
N ARG A 151 -0.83 -20.28 7.30
CA ARG A 151 0.23 -19.54 7.99
C ARG A 151 1.60 -19.68 7.31
N ALA A 152 1.97 -20.91 6.91
CA ALA A 152 3.22 -21.16 6.21
C ALA A 152 3.27 -20.47 4.83
N LEU A 153 2.14 -20.44 4.13
CA LEU A 153 1.99 -19.71 2.86
C LEU A 153 2.19 -18.19 3.09
N LEU A 154 1.46 -17.60 4.04
CA LEU A 154 1.59 -16.17 4.37
C LEU A 154 3.01 -15.78 4.76
N LEU A 155 3.71 -16.61 5.54
CA LEU A 155 5.12 -16.37 5.89
C LEU A 155 6.04 -16.41 4.66
N SER A 156 5.79 -17.33 3.73
CA SER A 156 6.58 -17.46 2.50
C SER A 156 6.36 -16.27 1.56
N GLU A 157 5.10 -15.86 1.37
CA GLU A 157 4.74 -14.63 0.65
C GLU A 157 5.38 -13.40 1.29
N TYR A 158 5.23 -13.24 2.61
CA TYR A 158 5.75 -12.10 3.36
C TYR A 158 7.27 -12.00 3.23
N ARG A 159 8.02 -13.09 3.45
CA ARG A 159 9.48 -13.10 3.31
C ARG A 159 9.93 -12.64 1.92
N TYR A 160 9.27 -13.11 0.87
CA TYR A 160 9.60 -12.70 -0.49
C TYR A 160 9.26 -11.23 -0.75
N ILE A 161 8.06 -10.79 -0.37
CA ILE A 161 7.60 -9.40 -0.48
C ILE A 161 8.57 -8.45 0.24
N LYS A 162 9.04 -8.83 1.42
CA LYS A 162 10.06 -8.09 2.17
C LYS A 162 11.36 -7.96 1.40
N SER A 163 11.82 -9.02 0.73
CA SER A 163 13.05 -8.98 -0.07
C SER A 163 12.97 -8.09 -1.32
N ILE A 164 11.75 -7.78 -1.80
CA ILE A 164 11.52 -6.94 -2.99
C ILE A 164 10.80 -5.62 -2.67
N GLN A 165 10.73 -5.20 -1.41
CA GLN A 165 9.90 -4.07 -1.00
C GLN A 165 10.26 -2.75 -1.69
N GLU A 166 11.54 -2.49 -1.93
CA GLU A 166 11.99 -1.30 -2.63
C GLU A 166 11.49 -1.25 -4.07
N LYS A 167 11.47 -2.39 -4.76
CA LYS A 167 10.88 -2.53 -6.10
C LYS A 167 9.39 -2.21 -6.05
N ILE A 168 8.67 -2.73 -5.06
CA ILE A 168 7.22 -2.48 -4.89
C ILE A 168 6.96 -0.99 -4.69
N TRP A 169 7.72 -0.33 -3.81
CA TRP A 169 7.61 1.09 -3.53
C TRP A 169 7.90 1.97 -4.75
N LYS A 170 9.03 1.73 -5.42
CA LYS A 170 9.42 2.46 -6.65
C LYS A 170 8.38 2.26 -7.74
N ASN A 171 7.88 1.03 -7.91
CA ASN A 171 6.84 0.72 -8.89
C ASN A 171 5.52 1.43 -8.58
N ALA A 172 5.06 1.41 -7.33
CA ALA A 172 3.82 2.09 -6.92
C ALA A 172 3.90 3.61 -7.16
N GLN A 173 5.01 4.23 -6.73
CA GLN A 173 5.27 5.66 -6.96
C GLN A 173 5.30 6.02 -8.45
N ASN A 174 6.01 5.25 -9.26
CA ASN A 174 6.12 5.51 -10.69
C ASN A 174 4.79 5.27 -11.41
N LEU A 175 4.06 4.22 -11.05
CA LEU A 175 2.76 3.92 -11.63
C LEU A 175 1.74 5.02 -11.32
N TYR A 176 1.74 5.53 -10.09
CA TYR A 176 0.93 6.67 -9.71
C TYR A 176 1.24 7.88 -10.61
N LYS A 177 2.52 8.27 -10.70
CA LYS A 177 2.97 9.41 -11.53
C LYS A 177 2.57 9.26 -12.99
N ILE A 178 2.76 8.06 -13.57
CA ILE A 178 2.39 7.76 -14.95
C ILE A 178 0.88 7.88 -15.14
N LYS A 179 0.06 7.27 -14.26
CA LYS A 179 -1.41 7.34 -14.36
C LYS A 179 -1.92 8.78 -14.22
N THR A 180 -1.39 9.55 -13.27
CA THR A 180 -1.82 10.94 -13.06
C THR A 180 -1.41 11.88 -14.18
N LYS A 181 -0.27 11.62 -14.84
CA LYS A 181 0.23 12.44 -15.94
C LYS A 181 -0.42 12.06 -17.27
N ASP A 182 -0.48 10.77 -17.58
CA ASP A 182 -0.84 10.28 -18.91
C ASP A 182 -2.32 9.88 -19.02
N GLY A 183 -3.10 9.95 -17.94
CA GLY A 183 -4.55 9.67 -17.96
C GLY A 183 -4.85 8.29 -18.55
N GLU A 184 -5.64 8.22 -19.62
CA GLU A 184 -5.97 6.96 -20.33
C GLU A 184 -5.23 6.77 -21.65
N ASN A 185 -4.08 7.41 -21.82
CA ASN A 185 -3.39 7.46 -23.11
C ASN A 185 -2.55 6.20 -23.43
N SER A 186 -2.42 5.24 -22.52
CA SER A 186 -1.62 4.02 -22.75
C SER A 186 -2.35 2.74 -22.31
N PRO A 187 -2.00 1.55 -22.87
CA PRO A 187 -2.53 0.28 -22.39
C PRO A 187 -2.23 -0.02 -20.91
N LEU A 188 -1.17 0.59 -20.37
CA LEU A 188 -0.81 0.50 -18.95
C LEU A 188 -1.76 1.33 -18.10
N THR A 189 -2.02 2.58 -18.48
CA THR A 189 -2.84 3.46 -17.66
C THR A 189 -4.33 3.11 -17.75
N LYS A 190 -4.80 2.64 -18.90
CA LYS A 190 -6.18 2.12 -19.12
C LYS A 190 -6.60 1.01 -18.18
N ARG A 191 -5.65 0.21 -17.70
CA ARG A 191 -5.91 -0.90 -16.78
C ARG A 191 -5.64 -0.57 -15.31
N CYS A 192 -5.21 0.66 -15.02
CA CYS A 192 -5.03 1.15 -13.65
C CYS A 192 -6.33 1.76 -13.15
N ASN A 193 -6.57 1.64 -11.85
CA ASN A 193 -7.57 2.44 -11.17
C ASN A 193 -7.32 3.94 -11.41
N ASP A 194 -8.40 4.71 -11.46
CA ASP A 194 -8.31 6.17 -11.43
C ASP A 194 -7.96 6.61 -9.99
N PHE A 195 -6.66 6.76 -9.73
CA PHE A 195 -6.17 7.07 -8.39
C PHE A 195 -6.73 8.38 -7.84
N ILE A 196 -6.90 9.41 -8.68
CA ILE A 196 -7.42 10.71 -8.26
C ILE A 196 -8.91 10.61 -7.91
N LEU A 197 -9.68 9.84 -8.67
CA LEU A 197 -11.07 9.57 -8.33
C LEU A 197 -11.20 8.81 -7.01
N LEU A 198 -10.33 7.81 -6.78
CA LEU A 198 -10.35 7.05 -5.54
C LEU A 198 -9.89 7.85 -4.32
N GLU A 199 -8.98 8.81 -4.47
CA GLU A 199 -8.61 9.75 -3.40
C GLU A 199 -9.81 10.62 -2.98
N LYS A 200 -10.57 11.13 -3.95
CA LYS A 200 -11.80 11.89 -3.69
C LYS A 200 -12.84 11.04 -2.94
N ALA A 201 -13.12 9.84 -3.44
CA ALA A 201 -14.03 8.90 -2.80
C ALA A 201 -13.53 8.50 -1.39
N CYS A 202 -12.23 8.30 -1.21
CA CYS A 202 -11.64 8.03 0.09
C CYS A 202 -11.86 9.18 1.07
N ALA A 203 -11.67 10.43 0.63
CA ALA A 203 -11.93 11.60 1.47
C ALA A 203 -13.43 11.75 1.80
N ASP A 204 -14.31 11.46 0.84
CA ASP A 204 -15.76 11.54 1.04
C ASP A 204 -16.30 10.48 1.98
N TYR A 205 -15.71 9.29 2.04
CA TYR A 205 -16.11 8.24 2.99
C TYR A 205 -15.87 8.60 4.46
N ILE A 206 -14.89 9.48 4.74
CA ILE A 206 -14.52 9.90 6.11
C ILE A 206 -15.41 11.06 6.60
N LYS A 207 -16.11 11.75 5.69
CA LYS A 207 -17.00 12.87 6.02
C LYS A 207 -18.28 12.37 6.69
#